data_AF-A0A1Y5XX15-F1
#
_entry.id   AF-A0A1Y5XX15-F1
#
_cell.length_a   1.000
_cell.length_b   1.000
_cell.length_c   1.000
_cell.angle_alpha   90.00
_cell.angle_beta   90.00
_cell.angle_gamma   90.00
#
_symmetry.space_group_name_H-M   'P 1'
#
loop_
_entity.id
_entity.type
_entity.pdbx_description
1 polymer ?
#
loop_
_entity_poly.entity_id
_entity_poly.type
_entity_poly.pdbx_seq_one_letter_code
_entity_poly.pdbx_strand_id
1 'polypeptide(L)'
;MALTGALCQTLLAATGFTNKNLRVLIAGLLGSDYRPGQMTYDLRRLRLAGLIRRLPHTNRYVITDDGIRIAVFYTKIYNRLLIPLTAADQPQAPLELRQALRTLDRHVDGYADRARLTPAA
;
A
#
# COMPACT_ATOMS: atom_id res chain seq x y z
N MET A 1 -7.65 11.40 5.06
CA MET A 1 -6.84 10.17 4.97
C MET A 1 -5.54 10.21 5.78
N ALA A 2 -4.86 11.35 5.95
CA ALA A 2 -3.64 11.41 6.77
C ALA A 2 -3.87 11.09 8.26
N LEU A 3 -4.96 11.58 8.85
CA LEU A 3 -5.32 11.28 10.25
C LEU A 3 -5.63 9.80 10.49
N THR A 4 -6.41 9.17 9.61
CA THR A 4 -6.71 7.73 9.70
C THR A 4 -5.46 6.88 9.46
N GLY A 5 -4.60 7.24 8.52
CA GLY A 5 -3.31 6.60 8.31
C GLY A 5 -2.38 6.73 9.52
N ALA A 6 -2.31 7.92 10.12
CA ALA A 6 -1.53 8.16 11.34
C ALA A 6 -2.07 7.36 12.53
N LEU A 7 -3.39 7.25 12.69
CA LEU A 7 -4.03 6.43 13.74
C LEU A 7 -3.74 4.94 13.54
N CYS A 8 -3.83 4.42 12.32
CA CYS A 8 -3.47 3.04 12.03
C CYS A 8 -1.98 2.80 12.32
N GLN A 9 -1.12 3.74 11.95
CA GLN A 9 0.32 3.63 12.18
C GLN A 9 0.68 3.69 13.67
N THR A 10 0.09 4.60 14.44
CA THR A 10 0.32 4.69 15.88
C THR A 10 -0.26 3.51 16.63
N LEU A 11 -1.43 3.01 16.24
CA LEU A 11 -2.04 1.82 16.84
C LEU A 11 -1.19 0.56 16.57
N LEU A 12 -0.75 0.36 15.33
CA LEU A 12 0.11 -0.77 14.96
C LEU A 12 1.52 -0.66 15.55
N ALA A 13 2.06 0.55 15.70
CA ALA A 13 3.35 0.76 16.34
C ALA A 13 3.29 0.54 17.87
N ALA A 14 2.23 1.02 18.52
CA ALA A 14 2.06 0.90 19.98
C ALA A 14 1.67 -0.53 20.40
N THR A 15 0.81 -1.19 19.62
CA THR A 15 0.24 -2.49 19.99
C THR A 15 0.78 -3.65 19.16
N GLY A 16 1.53 -3.43 18.08
CA GLY A 16 1.88 -4.53 17.18
C GLY A 16 0.65 -5.27 16.65
N PHE A 17 0.87 -6.36 15.93
CA PHE A 17 -0.22 -7.10 15.28
C PHE A 17 0.13 -8.58 15.10
N THR A 18 -0.88 -9.38 14.80
CA THR A 18 -0.77 -10.80 14.50
C THR A 18 -1.24 -11.04 13.07
N ASN A 19 -0.96 -12.22 12.53
CA ASN A 19 -1.52 -12.60 11.23
C ASN A 19 -3.07 -12.53 11.27
N LYS A 20 -3.69 -13.07 12.33
CA LYS A 20 -5.14 -13.14 12.46
C LYS A 20 -5.81 -11.76 12.45
N ASN A 21 -5.35 -10.82 13.29
CA ASN A 21 -6.00 -9.52 13.39
C ASN A 21 -5.78 -8.65 12.14
N LEU A 22 -4.57 -8.65 11.59
CA LEU A 22 -4.26 -7.84 10.41
C LEU A 22 -4.92 -8.39 9.15
N ARG A 23 -5.12 -9.71 9.05
CA ARG A 23 -5.92 -10.32 7.98
C ARG A 23 -7.37 -9.86 7.97
N VAL A 24 -8.01 -9.76 9.14
CA VAL A 24 -9.39 -9.27 9.26
C VAL A 24 -9.47 -7.81 8.81
N LEU A 25 -8.50 -6.98 9.21
CA LEU A 25 -8.44 -5.58 8.77
C LEU A 25 -8.23 -5.45 7.26
N ILE A 26 -7.29 -6.21 6.69
CA ILE A 26 -7.00 -6.20 5.25
C ILE A 26 -8.23 -6.65 4.43
N ALA A 27 -8.89 -7.73 4.85
CA ALA A 27 -10.10 -8.21 4.17
C ALA A 27 -11.23 -7.16 4.18
N GLY A 28 -11.42 -6.48 5.32
CA GLY A 28 -12.39 -5.40 5.43
C GLY A 28 -12.06 -4.17 4.56
N LEU A 29 -10.78 -3.81 4.45
CA LEU A 29 -10.33 -2.69 3.62
C LEU A 29 -10.38 -3.00 2.12
N LEU A 30 -10.09 -4.24 1.72
CA LEU A 30 -10.11 -4.68 0.33
C LEU A 30 -11.52 -5.05 -0.15
N GLY A 31 -12.49 -5.21 0.75
CA GLY A 31 -13.83 -5.71 0.42
C GLY A 31 -13.84 -7.12 -0.17
N SER A 32 -12.77 -7.90 0.05
CA SER A 32 -12.58 -9.23 -0.54
C SER A 32 -11.91 -10.19 0.44
N ASP A 33 -12.10 -11.49 0.19
CA ASP A 33 -11.49 -12.53 1.01
C ASP A 33 -9.96 -12.51 0.90
N TYR A 34 -9.31 -12.35 2.05
CA TYR A 34 -7.86 -12.39 2.15
C TYR A 34 -7.41 -13.69 2.83
N ARG A 35 -6.72 -14.55 2.07
CA ARG A 35 -6.42 -15.93 2.49
C ARG A 35 -5.27 -15.97 3.51
N PRO A 36 -5.28 -16.92 4.46
CA PRO A 36 -4.19 -17.07 5.44
C PRO A 36 -2.80 -17.29 4.83
N GLY A 37 -2.72 -18.00 3.69
CA GLY A 37 -1.48 -18.22 2.95
C GLY A 37 -0.90 -16.93 2.36
N GLN A 38 -1.75 -16.08 1.79
CA GLN A 38 -1.36 -14.75 1.28
C GLN A 38 -0.81 -13.89 2.40
N MET A 39 -1.51 -13.84 3.54
CA MET A 39 -1.06 -13.09 4.71
C MET A 39 0.31 -13.55 5.23
N THR A 40 0.53 -14.86 5.27
CA THR A 40 1.80 -15.42 5.73
C THR A 40 2.94 -15.05 4.78
N TYR A 41 2.68 -15.09 3.48
CA TYR A 41 3.63 -14.68 2.46
C TYR A 41 3.98 -13.19 2.56
N ASP A 42 2.97 -12.32 2.66
CA ASP A 42 3.18 -10.88 2.75
C ASP A 42 3.90 -10.46 4.04
N LEU A 43 3.56 -11.08 5.18
CA LEU A 43 4.31 -10.86 6.44
C LEU A 43 5.77 -11.32 6.33
N ARG A 44 6.03 -12.44 5.64
CA ARG A 44 7.40 -12.88 5.39
C ARG A 44 8.15 -11.88 4.53
N ARG A 45 7.53 -11.38 3.46
CA ARG A 45 8.11 -10.36 2.57
C ARG A 45 8.43 -9.07 3.32
N LEU A 46 7.51 -8.58 4.15
CA LEU A 46 7.72 -7.39 4.99
C LEU A 46 8.85 -7.59 6.01
N ARG A 47 8.99 -8.79 6.58
CA ARG A 47 10.13 -9.11 7.46
C ARG A 47 11.46 -9.11 6.72
N LEU A 48 11.51 -9.72 5.53
CA LEU A 48 12.73 -9.77 4.72
C LEU A 48 13.16 -8.37 4.26
N ALA A 49 12.20 -7.48 3.99
CA ALA A 49 12.45 -6.09 3.68
C ALA A 49 12.80 -5.22 4.92
N GLY A 50 12.86 -5.81 6.12
CA GLY A 50 13.21 -5.10 7.35
C GLY A 50 12.14 -4.14 7.88
N LEU A 51 10.93 -4.13 7.32
CA LEU A 51 9.87 -3.18 7.68
C LEU A 51 9.12 -3.56 8.95
N ILE A 52 9.11 -4.86 9.26
CA ILE A 52 8.49 -5.39 10.48
C ILE A 52 9.43 -6.44 11.09
N ARG A 53 9.32 -6.64 12.39
CA ARG A 53 10.00 -7.73 13.10
C ARG A 53 9.02 -8.53 13.94
N ARG A 54 9.26 -9.83 14.05
CA ARG A 54 8.50 -10.70 14.96
C ARG A 54 9.12 -10.62 16.35
N LEU A 55 8.28 -10.49 17.38
CA LEU A 55 8.74 -10.54 18.76
C LEU A 55 9.09 -11.99 19.16
N PRO A 56 10.20 -12.21 19.89
CA PRO A 56 10.59 -13.54 20.36
C PRO A 56 9.44 -14.24 21.10
N HIS A 57 9.31 -15.55 20.90
CA HIS A 57 8.34 -16.41 21.59
C HIS A 57 6.86 -16.02 21.44
N THR A 58 6.51 -15.15 20.48
CA THR A 58 5.12 -14.77 20.21
C THR A 58 4.80 -14.81 18.73
N ASN A 59 3.51 -14.81 18.38
CA ASN A 59 3.04 -14.62 17.00
C ASN A 59 2.81 -13.14 16.64
N ARG A 60 3.39 -12.23 17.45
CA ARG A 60 3.20 -10.79 17.33
C ARG A 60 4.34 -10.16 16.52
N TYR A 61 3.96 -9.24 15.67
CA TYR A 61 4.83 -8.43 14.83
C TYR A 61 4.75 -6.98 15.29
N VAL A 62 5.85 -6.27 15.16
CA VAL A 62 5.92 -4.83 15.39
C VAL A 62 6.60 -4.18 14.18
N ILE A 63 6.21 -2.93 13.90
CA ILE A 63 6.82 -2.14 12.83
C ILE A 63 8.22 -1.69 13.29
N THR A 64 9.19 -1.71 12.39
CA THR A 64 10.53 -1.16 12.64
C THR A 64 10.56 0.35 12.36
N ASP A 65 11.64 1.04 12.74
CA ASP A 65 11.79 2.46 12.43
C ASP A 65 11.77 2.72 10.91
N ASP A 66 12.38 1.84 10.13
CA ASP A 66 12.34 1.89 8.66
C ASP A 66 10.93 1.63 8.11
N GLY A 67 10.21 0.68 8.69
CA GLY A 67 8.80 0.44 8.37
C GLY A 67 7.92 1.67 8.65
N ILE A 68 8.17 2.38 9.75
CA ILE A 68 7.48 3.62 10.08
C ILE A 68 7.78 4.70 9.05
N ARG A 69 9.06 4.91 8.70
CA ARG A 69 9.49 5.89 7.70
C ARG A 69 8.83 5.63 6.35
N ILE A 70 8.83 4.38 5.89
CA ILE A 70 8.23 3.98 4.61
C ILE A 70 6.71 4.15 4.64
N ALA A 71 6.02 3.77 5.71
CA ALA A 71 4.57 3.97 5.81
C ALA A 71 4.17 5.46 5.83
N VAL A 72 4.94 6.32 6.51
CA VAL A 72 4.74 7.78 6.47
C VAL A 72 4.98 8.31 5.05
N PHE A 73 6.07 7.88 4.42
CA PHE A 73 6.43 8.32 3.07
C PHE A 73 5.38 7.91 2.04
N TYR A 74 4.92 6.66 2.10
CA TYR A 74 3.84 6.15 1.25
C TYR A 74 2.55 6.96 1.45
N THR A 75 2.19 7.28 2.69
CA THR A 75 1.02 8.13 2.99
C THR A 75 1.19 9.55 2.45
N LYS A 76 2.39 10.12 2.50
CA LYS A 76 2.68 11.46 1.93
C LYS A 76 2.58 11.45 0.41
N ILE A 77 3.18 10.45 -0.25
CA ILE A 77 3.07 10.28 -1.71
C ILE A 77 1.61 10.08 -2.10
N TYR A 78 0.88 9.22 -1.40
CA TYR A 78 -0.52 8.98 -1.68
C TYR A 78 -1.33 10.29 -1.62
N ASN A 79 -1.17 11.09 -0.56
CA ASN A 79 -1.95 12.33 -0.41
C ASN A 79 -1.48 13.49 -1.33
N ARG A 80 -0.18 13.60 -1.60
CA ARG A 80 0.39 14.75 -2.34
C ARG A 80 0.56 14.50 -3.83
N LEU A 81 0.65 13.25 -4.23
CA LEU A 81 0.89 12.85 -5.61
C LEU A 81 -0.30 12.04 -6.13
N LEU A 82 -0.63 10.92 -5.50
CA LEU A 82 -1.63 10.01 -6.07
C LEU A 82 -3.05 10.58 -6.03
N ILE A 83 -3.50 11.18 -4.92
CA ILE A 83 -4.83 11.82 -4.86
C ILE A 83 -4.96 12.94 -5.92
N PRO A 84 -4.04 13.92 -6.00
CA PRO A 84 -4.09 14.94 -7.03
C PRO A 84 -4.03 14.38 -8.45
N LEU A 85 -3.25 13.32 -8.71
CA LEU A 85 -3.17 12.69 -10.02
C LEU A 85 -4.46 11.92 -10.37
N THR A 86 -5.12 11.27 -9.41
CA THR A 86 -6.44 10.65 -9.65
C THR A 86 -7.53 11.71 -9.88
N ALA A 87 -7.39 12.90 -9.30
CA ALA A 87 -8.22 14.05 -9.63
C ALA A 87 -7.78 14.73 -10.94
N ALA A 88 -6.57 14.46 -11.43
CA ALA A 88 -6.02 15.10 -12.60
C ALA A 88 -6.65 14.61 -13.90
N ASP A 89 -7.32 13.45 -13.92
CA ASP A 89 -8.14 13.04 -15.07
C ASP A 89 -9.43 13.86 -15.22
N GLN A 90 -9.79 14.67 -14.21
CA GLN A 90 -10.96 15.53 -14.32
C GLN A 90 -10.68 16.75 -15.22
N PRO A 91 -11.71 17.30 -15.90
CA PRO A 91 -11.56 18.45 -16.79
C PRO A 91 -10.92 19.69 -16.14
N GLN A 92 -10.98 19.75 -14.81
CA GLN A 92 -10.55 20.86 -13.95
C GLN A 92 -9.02 20.91 -13.77
N ALA A 93 -8.31 19.85 -14.16
CA ALA A 93 -6.87 19.76 -14.01
C ALA A 93 -6.10 20.40 -15.18
N PRO A 94 -4.87 20.90 -14.94
CA PRO A 94 -4.03 21.48 -15.98
C PRO A 94 -3.87 20.56 -17.19
N LEU A 95 -4.00 21.12 -18.41
CA LEU A 95 -3.97 20.36 -19.66
C LEU A 95 -2.67 19.56 -19.84
N GLU A 96 -1.53 20.15 -19.48
CA GLU A 96 -0.21 19.52 -19.58
C GLU A 96 -0.12 18.27 -18.70
N LEU A 97 -0.67 18.33 -17.48
CA LEU A 97 -0.69 17.21 -16.55
C LEU A 97 -1.55 16.05 -17.08
N ARG A 98 -2.72 16.37 -17.67
CA ARG A 98 -3.60 15.38 -18.33
C ARG A 98 -2.97 14.73 -19.54
N GLN A 99 -2.16 15.46 -20.30
CA GLN A 99 -1.46 14.92 -21.47
C GLN A 99 -0.29 14.03 -21.04
N ALA A 100 0.44 14.41 -19.99
CA ALA A 100 1.51 13.60 -19.43
C ALA A 100 0.98 12.27 -18.87
N LEU A 101 -0.14 12.29 -18.14
CA LEU A 101 -0.77 11.07 -17.61
C LEU A 101 -1.24 10.12 -18.72
N ARG A 102 -1.97 10.63 -19.72
CA ARG A 102 -2.36 9.83 -20.90
C ARG A 102 -1.19 9.28 -21.70
N THR A 103 -0.01 9.89 -21.59
CA THR A 103 1.21 9.37 -22.23
C THR A 103 1.84 8.26 -21.39
N LEU A 104 1.87 8.43 -20.07
CA LEU A 104 2.28 7.37 -19.14
C LEU A 104 1.39 6.13 -19.28
N ASP A 105 0.06 6.28 -19.25
CA ASP A 105 -0.87 5.16 -19.37
C ASP A 105 -0.62 4.36 -20.65
N ARG A 106 -0.54 5.03 -21.80
CA ARG A 106 -0.23 4.37 -23.08
C ARG A 106 1.08 3.58 -23.05
N HIS A 107 2.11 4.09 -22.39
CA HIS A 107 3.40 3.41 -22.29
C HIS A 107 3.37 2.23 -21.31
N VAL A 108 2.65 2.38 -20.19
CA VAL A 108 2.47 1.32 -19.19
C VAL A 108 1.62 0.19 -19.78
N ASP A 109 0.50 0.50 -20.43
CA ASP A 109 -0.36 -0.46 -21.11
C ASP A 109 0.40 -1.17 -22.23
N GLY A 110 1.08 -0.41 -23.09
CA GLY A 110 1.89 -0.98 -24.16
C GLY A 110 3.04 -1.87 -23.65
N TYR A 111 3.60 -1.58 -22.47
CA TYR A 111 4.57 -2.45 -21.81
C TYR A 111 3.90 -3.69 -21.22
N ALA A 112 2.78 -3.54 -20.52
CA ALA A 112 2.03 -4.64 -19.92
C ALA A 112 1.55 -5.65 -20.98
N ASP A 113 1.04 -5.16 -22.12
CA ASP A 113 0.64 -5.97 -23.27
C ASP A 113 1.82 -6.76 -23.85
N ARG A 114 2.96 -6.10 -24.06
CA ARG A 114 4.18 -6.75 -24.55
C ARG A 114 4.73 -7.78 -23.57
N ALA A 115 4.63 -7.49 -22.28
CA ALA A 115 5.05 -8.37 -21.19
C ALA A 115 4.03 -9.47 -20.86
N ARG A 116 2.85 -9.48 -21.52
CA ARG A 116 1.71 -10.38 -21.24
C ARG A 116 1.29 -10.36 -19.76
N LEU A 117 1.40 -9.21 -19.11
CA LEU A 117 0.91 -9.02 -17.75
C LEU A 117 -0.62 -8.92 -17.82
N THR A 118 -1.32 -9.61 -16.91
CA THR A 118 -2.78 -9.57 -16.86
C THR A 118 -3.23 -8.12 -16.57
N PRO A 119 -4.22 -7.58 -17.29
CA PRO A 119 -4.72 -6.22 -17.03
C PRO A 119 -5.19 -6.10 -15.58
N ALA A 120 -4.88 -4.99 -14.92
CA ALA A 120 -5.49 -4.66 -13.65
C ALA A 120 -6.97 -4.29 -13.93
N ALA A 121 -7.88 -5.07 -13.35
CA ALA A 121 -9.33 -4.89 -13.46
C ALA A 121 -9.83 -3.66 -12.68
#